data_AF-A0A8H8DJQ6-F1
#
_entry.id   AF-A0A8H8DJQ6-F1
#
_cell.length_a   1.000
_cell.length_b   1.000
_cell.length_c   1.000
_cell.angle_alpha   90.00
_cell.angle_beta   90.00
_cell.angle_gamma   90.00
#
_symmetry.space_group_name_H-M   'P 1'
#
loop_
_entity.id
_entity.type
_entity.pdbx_description
1 polymer ?
#
loop_
_entity_poly.entity_id
_entity_poly.type
_entity_poly.pdbx_seq_one_letter_code
_entity_poly.pdbx_strand_id
1 'polypeptide(L)'
;MELGDPVTLSCEKTDLVAEIDFKTKGFFSGSYNHIGGKVKRISTGEILSELSGKWTDVMYIKRGGQQEVFFDAHDTPICAKIVAREDQQHWNESRKLWSKVTAAIVSRNLELATEEKSKIEDAQRHVAKEREAEGIDWKSKYFVPVGNEYLPSIARRDEYGDVFLVVLFGVSHMWDSAYLISLRSLSSHIYTTATKKEK
;
A
#
# COMPACT_ATOMS: atom_id res chain seq x y z
N MET A 1 3.63 -15.68 -2.63
CA MET A 1 4.18 -14.34 -2.37
C MET A 1 4.57 -14.30 -0.92
N GLU A 2 5.72 -13.71 -0.60
CA GLU A 2 6.25 -13.59 0.76
C GLU A 2 6.59 -12.12 0.99
N LEU A 3 6.33 -11.64 2.20
CA LEU A 3 6.77 -10.31 2.64
C LEU A 3 8.06 -10.48 3.45
N GLY A 4 9.00 -9.59 3.22
CA GLY A 4 10.27 -9.53 3.91
C GLY A 4 10.56 -8.10 4.35
N ASP A 5 11.59 -7.96 5.20
CA ASP A 5 12.17 -6.72 5.67
C ASP A 5 11.36 -5.97 6.77
N PRO A 6 12.07 -5.14 7.57
CA PRO A 6 11.43 -4.32 8.58
C PRO A 6 10.67 -3.13 7.98
N VAL A 7 9.55 -2.80 8.62
CA VAL A 7 8.68 -1.66 8.38
C VAL A 7 8.56 -0.86 9.66
N THR A 8 8.67 0.46 9.54
CA THR A 8 8.51 1.39 10.67
C THR A 8 7.30 2.29 10.45
N LEU A 9 6.46 2.41 11.46
CA LEU A 9 5.33 3.35 11.52
C LEU A 9 5.56 4.27 12.70
N SER A 10 5.68 5.57 12.49
CA SER A 10 5.90 6.54 13.56
C SER A 10 4.81 7.62 13.59
N CYS A 11 4.51 8.09 14.80
CA CYS A 11 3.64 9.23 15.03
C CYS A 11 4.20 10.06 16.19
N GLU A 12 4.81 11.21 15.85
CA GLU A 12 5.41 12.13 16.83
C GLU A 12 4.37 12.71 17.80
N LYS A 13 3.14 12.98 17.32
CA LYS A 13 2.05 13.53 18.14
C LYS A 13 1.69 12.63 19.31
N THR A 14 1.73 11.32 19.11
CA THR A 14 1.43 10.33 20.15
C THR A 14 2.69 9.83 20.85
N ASP A 15 3.88 10.27 20.42
CA ASP A 15 5.17 9.75 20.87
C ASP A 15 5.29 8.22 20.68
N LEU A 16 4.79 7.68 19.57
CA LEU A 16 4.77 6.23 19.32
C LEU A 16 5.49 5.84 18.03
N VAL A 17 6.24 4.75 18.09
CA VAL A 17 6.82 4.07 16.93
C VAL A 17 6.55 2.58 17.00
N ALA A 18 6.08 2.00 15.91
CA ALA A 18 5.97 0.57 15.71
C ALA A 18 7.04 0.12 14.72
N GLU A 19 7.89 -0.81 15.14
CA GLU A 19 8.88 -1.49 14.31
C GLU A 19 8.38 -2.92 14.08
N ILE A 20 8.12 -3.30 12.83
CA ILE A 20 7.53 -4.59 12.45
C ILE A 20 8.43 -5.25 11.43
N ASP A 21 8.90 -6.45 11.72
CA ASP A 21 9.71 -7.29 10.83
C ASP A 21 8.85 -8.36 10.18
N PHE A 22 8.77 -8.34 8.85
CA PHE A 22 8.15 -9.41 8.06
C PHE A 22 9.21 -10.48 7.81
N LYS A 23 9.01 -11.65 8.43
CA LYS A 23 10.02 -12.70 8.44
C LYS A 23 9.88 -13.59 7.22
N THR A 24 10.97 -13.71 6.49
CA THR A 24 11.11 -14.70 5.42
C THR A 24 11.44 -16.07 6.00
N LYS A 25 11.03 -17.14 5.31
CA LYS A 25 11.36 -18.52 5.69
C LYS A 25 12.87 -18.75 5.68
N GLY A 26 13.41 -19.24 6.80
CA GLY A 26 14.81 -19.68 6.91
C GLY A 26 15.10 -20.99 6.16
N PHE A 27 16.36 -21.17 5.75
CA PHE A 27 16.82 -22.26 4.87
C PHE A 27 16.58 -23.69 5.42
N PHE A 28 16.56 -23.88 6.74
CA PHE A 28 16.59 -25.22 7.35
C PHE A 28 15.22 -25.76 7.81
N SER A 29 14.28 -24.89 8.16
CA SER A 29 12.86 -25.19 8.41
C SER A 29 12.16 -23.89 8.83
N GLY A 30 10.86 -23.77 8.55
CA GLY A 30 10.09 -22.61 8.93
C GLY A 30 8.72 -22.57 8.25
N SER A 31 7.75 -21.97 8.92
CA SER A 31 6.47 -21.60 8.32
C SER A 31 6.56 -20.19 7.73
N TYR A 32 5.66 -19.87 6.80
CA TYR A 32 5.66 -18.59 6.08
C TYR A 32 4.88 -17.51 6.82
N ASN A 33 5.06 -16.27 6.38
CA ASN A 33 4.22 -15.11 6.72
C ASN A 33 4.28 -14.67 8.18
N HIS A 34 5.35 -15.01 8.90
CA HIS A 34 5.49 -14.55 10.28
C HIS A 34 5.80 -13.06 10.35
N ILE A 35 5.32 -12.45 11.44
CA ILE A 35 5.73 -11.12 11.83
C ILE A 35 6.38 -11.16 13.21
N GLY A 36 7.27 -10.22 13.47
CA GLY A 36 7.72 -9.90 14.82
C GLY A 36 7.88 -8.41 14.94
N GLY A 37 7.37 -7.79 16.00
CA GLY A 37 7.48 -6.33 16.10
C GLY A 37 7.36 -5.82 17.52
N LYS A 38 7.61 -4.53 17.68
CA LYS A 38 7.50 -3.82 18.96
C LYS A 38 6.88 -2.45 18.74
N VAL A 39 6.04 -2.04 19.67
CA VAL A 39 5.56 -0.66 19.78
C VAL A 39 6.31 -0.02 20.94
N LYS A 40 6.93 1.13 20.70
CA LYS A 40 7.77 1.85 21.65
C LYS A 40 7.37 3.32 21.75
N ARG A 41 7.75 3.97 22.85
CA ARG A 41 7.82 5.43 22.89
C ARG A 41 9.01 5.94 22.08
N ILE A 42 8.82 6.98 21.28
CA ILE A 42 9.91 7.60 20.52
C ILE A 42 10.90 8.26 21.49
N SER A 43 10.37 9.01 22.46
CA SER A 43 11.14 9.81 23.40
C SER A 43 12.02 8.99 24.35
N THR A 44 11.49 7.88 24.89
CA THR A 44 12.18 7.09 25.91
C THR A 44 12.73 5.76 25.40
N GLY A 45 12.29 5.29 24.23
CA GLY A 45 12.58 3.93 23.75
C GLY A 45 11.89 2.82 24.55
N GLU A 46 11.02 3.17 25.50
CA GLU A 46 10.27 2.21 26.32
C GLU A 46 9.39 1.32 25.43
N ILE A 47 9.53 0.00 25.57
CA ILE A 47 8.70 -0.98 24.85
C ILE A 47 7.36 -1.11 25.56
N LEU A 48 6.28 -0.72 24.86
CA LEU A 48 4.92 -0.79 25.37
C LEU A 48 4.24 -2.12 25.04
N SER A 49 4.55 -2.69 23.88
CA SER A 49 3.99 -3.97 23.45
C SER A 49 4.84 -4.69 22.41
N GLU A 50 4.66 -6.00 22.31
CA GLU A 50 5.29 -6.85 21.29
C GLU A 50 4.23 -7.46 20.38
N LEU A 51 4.50 -7.47 19.07
CA LEU A 51 3.65 -8.05 18.03
C LEU A 51 4.26 -9.38 17.55
N SER A 52 3.41 -10.38 17.32
CA SER A 52 3.82 -11.68 16.78
C SER A 52 2.68 -12.34 15.99
N GLY A 53 2.91 -13.56 15.50
CA GLY A 53 1.93 -14.31 14.70
C GLY A 53 2.18 -14.18 13.20
N LYS A 54 1.13 -14.29 12.40
CA LYS A 54 1.22 -14.30 10.94
C LYS A 54 0.27 -13.30 10.31
N TRP A 55 0.74 -12.54 9.33
CA TRP A 55 -0.09 -11.50 8.67
C TRP A 55 -1.19 -12.06 7.76
N THR A 56 -1.20 -13.37 7.50
CA THR A 56 -2.22 -14.08 6.67
C THR A 56 -3.20 -14.92 7.49
N ASP A 57 -3.06 -14.92 8.81
CA ASP A 57 -3.73 -15.82 9.75
C ASP A 57 -3.96 -14.96 11.03
N VAL A 58 -3.67 -15.48 12.22
CA VAL A 58 -3.78 -14.72 13.46
C VAL A 58 -2.49 -13.97 13.83
N MET A 59 -2.63 -12.69 14.15
CA MET A 59 -1.61 -11.84 14.79
C MET A 59 -1.95 -11.62 16.26
N TYR A 60 -0.92 -11.55 17.10
CA TYR A 60 -1.03 -11.39 18.55
C TYR A 60 -0.29 -10.13 19.01
N ILE A 61 -0.78 -9.55 20.10
CA ILE A 61 -0.12 -8.46 20.82
C ILE A 61 0.10 -8.86 22.27
N LYS A 62 1.29 -8.56 22.80
CA LYS A 62 1.66 -8.82 24.19
C LYS A 62 1.92 -7.50 24.92
N ARG A 63 1.24 -7.29 26.04
CA ARG A 63 1.32 -6.09 26.91
C ARG A 63 1.41 -6.53 28.36
N GLY A 64 2.36 -6.01 29.13
CA GLY A 64 2.49 -6.32 30.56
C GLY A 64 2.59 -7.83 30.89
N GLY A 65 3.15 -8.63 29.97
CA GLY A 65 3.26 -10.08 30.12
C GLY A 65 2.05 -10.88 29.62
N GLN A 66 0.90 -10.26 29.38
CA GLN A 66 -0.30 -10.91 28.86
C GLN A 66 -0.35 -10.81 27.32
N GLN A 67 -0.72 -11.90 26.67
CA GLN A 67 -0.87 -11.98 25.21
C GLN A 67 -2.33 -12.16 24.84
N GLU A 68 -2.77 -11.41 23.84
CA GLU A 68 -4.14 -11.46 23.29
C GLU A 68 -4.12 -11.46 21.75
N VAL A 69 -5.23 -11.87 21.14
CA VAL A 69 -5.41 -11.78 19.68
C VAL A 69 -5.51 -10.30 19.31
N PHE A 70 -4.62 -9.87 18.42
CA PHE A 70 -4.62 -8.50 17.89
C PHE A 70 -5.45 -8.39 16.62
N PHE A 71 -5.33 -9.39 15.74
CA PHE A 71 -6.03 -9.42 14.46
C PHE A 71 -6.18 -10.86 14.00
N ASP A 72 -7.37 -11.20 13.50
CA ASP A 72 -7.65 -12.49 12.88
C ASP A 72 -8.08 -12.26 11.42
N ALA A 73 -7.25 -12.72 10.48
CA ALA A 73 -7.52 -12.60 9.05
C ALA A 73 -8.74 -13.42 8.59
N HIS A 74 -9.16 -14.42 9.35
CA HIS A 74 -10.29 -15.30 9.01
C HIS A 74 -11.64 -14.71 9.45
N ASP A 75 -11.64 -13.91 10.51
CA ASP A 75 -12.86 -13.30 11.08
C ASP A 75 -13.06 -11.83 10.66
N THR A 76 -12.08 -11.23 9.97
CA THR A 76 -12.17 -9.83 9.54
C THR A 76 -12.91 -9.70 8.21
N PRO A 77 -14.05 -8.98 8.15
CA PRO A 77 -14.75 -8.75 6.89
C PRO A 77 -13.96 -7.79 5.99
N ILE A 78 -13.87 -8.12 4.69
CA ILE A 78 -13.25 -7.27 3.69
C ILE A 78 -14.25 -6.18 3.29
N CYS A 79 -13.91 -4.92 3.54
CA CYS A 79 -14.67 -3.78 3.04
C CYS A 79 -14.37 -3.58 1.55
N ALA A 80 -15.33 -3.92 0.69
CA ALA A 80 -15.19 -3.73 -0.75
C ALA A 80 -15.23 -2.24 -1.12
N LYS A 81 -14.38 -1.83 -2.06
CA LYS A 81 -14.39 -0.47 -2.60
C LYS A 81 -15.65 -0.26 -3.44
N ILE A 82 -16.37 0.84 -3.20
CA ILE A 82 -17.43 1.31 -4.07
C ILE A 82 -16.77 2.08 -5.22
N VAL A 83 -17.03 1.68 -6.45
CA VAL A 83 -16.43 2.26 -7.64
C VAL A 83 -17.50 2.49 -8.69
N ALA A 84 -17.42 3.62 -9.39
CA ALA A 84 -18.33 3.95 -10.47
C ALA A 84 -18.29 2.90 -11.60
N ARG A 85 -19.40 2.79 -12.35
CA ARG A 85 -19.46 1.94 -13.54
C ARG A 85 -18.49 2.44 -14.61
N GLU A 86 -17.95 1.55 -15.44
CA GLU A 86 -16.91 1.91 -16.43
C GLU A 86 -17.37 2.94 -17.48
N ASP A 87 -18.65 2.94 -17.82
CA ASP A 87 -19.25 3.94 -18.71
C ASP A 87 -19.20 5.35 -18.11
N GLN A 88 -19.24 5.47 -16.79
CA GLN A 88 -19.19 6.73 -16.04
C GLN A 88 -17.76 7.17 -15.66
N GLN A 89 -16.77 6.29 -15.80
CA GLN A 89 -15.37 6.61 -15.52
C GLN A 89 -14.72 7.43 -16.64
N HIS A 90 -13.75 8.27 -16.28
CA HIS A 90 -12.88 8.92 -17.25
C HIS A 90 -12.01 7.92 -18.01
N TRP A 91 -11.61 8.27 -19.23
CA TRP A 91 -10.86 7.38 -20.14
C TRP A 91 -9.55 6.82 -19.54
N ASN A 92 -8.94 7.55 -18.61
CA ASN A 92 -7.67 7.20 -17.97
C ASN A 92 -7.82 6.66 -16.54
N GLU A 93 -9.03 6.38 -16.07
CA GLU A 93 -9.24 5.66 -14.81
C GLU A 93 -8.91 4.18 -14.98
N SER A 94 -8.32 3.57 -13.95
CA SER A 94 -7.68 2.26 -14.06
C SER A 94 -8.57 1.16 -14.63
N ARG A 95 -9.83 1.02 -14.14
CA ARG A 95 -10.71 -0.05 -14.65
C ARG A 95 -11.05 0.15 -16.12
N LYS A 96 -11.42 1.38 -16.51
CA LYS A 96 -11.73 1.70 -17.92
C LYS A 96 -10.53 1.55 -18.84
N LEU A 97 -9.39 2.12 -18.45
CA LEU A 97 -8.15 2.10 -19.24
C LEU A 97 -7.66 0.67 -19.49
N TRP A 98 -7.72 -0.19 -18.47
CA TRP A 98 -7.24 -1.58 -18.53
C TRP A 98 -8.31 -2.62 -18.88
N SER A 99 -9.57 -2.20 -19.09
CA SER A 99 -10.74 -3.08 -19.30
C SER A 99 -10.50 -4.21 -20.29
N LYS A 100 -9.95 -3.90 -21.47
CA LYS A 100 -9.67 -4.89 -22.53
C LYS A 100 -8.57 -5.89 -22.15
N VAL A 101 -7.52 -5.41 -21.48
CA VAL A 101 -6.43 -6.27 -20.99
C VAL A 101 -6.97 -7.23 -19.94
N THR A 102 -7.74 -6.72 -18.97
CA THR A 102 -8.36 -7.53 -17.92
C THR A 102 -9.35 -8.55 -18.51
N ALA A 103 -10.18 -8.16 -19.48
CA ALA A 103 -11.09 -9.08 -20.16
C ALA A 103 -10.33 -10.21 -20.89
N ALA A 104 -9.23 -9.89 -21.57
CA ALA A 104 -8.37 -10.87 -22.22
C ALA A 104 -7.74 -11.85 -21.22
N ILE A 105 -7.21 -11.34 -20.09
CA ILE A 105 -6.65 -12.16 -19.00
C ILE A 105 -7.70 -13.11 -18.42
N VAL A 106 -8.91 -12.62 -18.14
CA VAL A 106 -10.02 -13.43 -17.62
C VAL A 106 -10.40 -14.53 -18.61
N SER A 107 -10.39 -14.23 -19.91
CA SER A 107 -10.61 -15.21 -20.99
C SER A 107 -9.42 -16.14 -21.25
N ARG A 108 -8.31 -16.00 -20.50
CA ARG A 108 -7.04 -16.71 -20.68
C ARG A 108 -6.40 -16.54 -22.07
N ASN A 109 -6.73 -15.46 -22.77
CA ASN A 109 -6.10 -15.10 -24.04
C ASN A 109 -4.91 -14.16 -23.80
N LEU A 110 -3.73 -14.76 -23.58
CA LEU A 110 -2.50 -14.01 -23.26
C LEU A 110 -1.94 -13.22 -24.45
N GLU A 111 -2.20 -13.69 -25.68
CA GLU A 111 -1.79 -12.98 -26.90
C GLU A 111 -2.56 -11.66 -27.02
N LEU A 112 -3.89 -11.71 -26.90
CA LEU A 112 -4.74 -10.52 -26.90
C LEU A 112 -4.43 -9.59 -25.72
N ALA A 113 -4.16 -10.14 -24.53
CA ALA A 113 -3.78 -9.32 -23.38
C ALA A 113 -2.47 -8.55 -23.64
N THR A 114 -1.50 -9.19 -24.28
CA THR A 114 -0.21 -8.58 -24.65
C THR A 114 -0.41 -7.50 -25.71
N GLU A 115 -1.25 -7.76 -26.72
CA GLU A 115 -1.57 -6.81 -27.77
C GLU A 115 -2.23 -5.54 -27.19
N GLU A 116 -3.30 -5.70 -26.38
CA GLU A 116 -4.02 -4.58 -25.79
C GLU A 116 -3.15 -3.79 -24.78
N LYS A 117 -2.29 -4.49 -24.02
CA LYS A 117 -1.30 -3.86 -23.15
C LYS A 117 -0.32 -3.00 -23.95
N SER A 118 0.18 -3.53 -25.07
CA SER A 118 1.14 -2.82 -25.92
C SER A 118 0.53 -1.54 -26.48
N LYS A 119 -0.73 -1.57 -26.93
CA LYS A 119 -1.45 -0.37 -27.39
C LYS A 119 -1.48 0.75 -26.33
N ILE A 120 -1.76 0.41 -25.07
CA ILE A 120 -1.79 1.38 -23.97
C ILE A 120 -0.38 1.96 -23.71
N GLU A 121 0.64 1.10 -23.62
CA GLU A 121 2.01 1.51 -23.34
C GLU A 121 2.61 2.34 -24.49
N ASP A 122 2.34 1.99 -25.74
CA ASP A 122 2.76 2.75 -26.92
C ASP A 122 2.13 4.14 -26.97
N ALA A 123 0.84 4.25 -26.67
CA ALA A 123 0.17 5.54 -26.55
C ALA A 123 0.82 6.40 -25.45
N GLN A 124 1.13 5.84 -24.28
CA GLN A 124 1.82 6.58 -23.21
C GLN A 124 3.26 6.98 -23.60
N ARG A 125 3.99 6.10 -24.31
CA ARG A 125 5.33 6.41 -24.84
C ARG A 125 5.28 7.53 -25.86
N HIS A 126 4.27 7.57 -26.73
CA HIS A 126 4.10 8.63 -27.71
C HIS A 126 3.84 9.98 -27.05
N VAL A 127 2.86 10.03 -26.14
CA VAL A 127 2.53 11.27 -25.41
C VAL A 127 3.71 11.76 -24.56
N ALA A 128 4.53 10.86 -24.01
CA ALA A 128 5.76 11.25 -23.32
C ALA A 128 6.79 11.90 -24.26
N LYS A 129 6.98 11.35 -25.47
CA LYS A 129 7.88 11.92 -26.49
C LYS A 129 7.41 13.28 -26.99
N GLU A 130 6.10 13.46 -27.16
CA GLU A 130 5.52 14.76 -27.55
C GLU A 130 5.80 15.82 -26.48
N ARG A 131 5.57 15.49 -25.20
CA ARG A 131 5.90 16.40 -24.08
C ARG A 131 7.37 16.79 -24.06
N GLU A 132 8.26 15.82 -24.25
CA GLU A 132 9.70 16.07 -24.30
C GLU A 132 10.08 16.97 -25.48
N ALA A 133 9.53 16.72 -26.66
CA ALA A 133 9.78 17.54 -27.86
C ALA A 133 9.27 18.98 -27.70
N GLU A 134 8.18 19.18 -26.96
CA GLU A 134 7.61 20.49 -26.64
C GLU A 134 8.27 21.16 -25.41
N GLY A 135 9.19 20.47 -24.72
CA GLY A 135 9.80 20.96 -23.48
C GLY A 135 8.80 21.13 -22.33
N ILE A 136 7.72 20.34 -22.32
CA ILE A 136 6.66 20.37 -21.31
C ILE A 136 6.92 19.31 -20.25
N ASP A 137 7.09 19.75 -19.01
CA ASP A 137 7.18 18.84 -17.86
C ASP A 137 5.85 18.15 -17.57
N TRP A 138 5.90 16.85 -17.28
CA TRP A 138 4.73 16.12 -16.78
C TRP A 138 4.34 16.64 -15.39
N LYS A 139 3.04 16.93 -15.21
CA LYS A 139 2.48 17.38 -13.93
C LYS A 139 1.41 16.41 -13.44
N SER A 140 1.56 15.95 -12.19
CA SER A 140 0.54 15.14 -11.51
C SER A 140 -0.72 15.96 -11.27
N LYS A 141 -1.89 15.35 -11.49
CA LYS A 141 -3.19 16.00 -11.28
C LYS A 141 -3.54 16.13 -9.79
N TYR A 142 -3.16 15.14 -8.99
CA TYR A 142 -3.65 14.98 -7.61
C TYR A 142 -2.55 15.09 -6.54
N PHE A 143 -1.29 15.28 -6.93
CA PHE A 143 -0.16 15.38 -6.01
C PHE A 143 0.78 16.50 -6.41
N VAL A 144 1.29 17.24 -5.43
CA VAL A 144 2.27 18.32 -5.62
C VAL A 144 3.58 17.98 -4.91
N PRO A 145 4.74 18.26 -5.53
CA PRO A 145 6.03 18.05 -4.87
C PRO A 145 6.25 19.11 -3.78
N VAL A 146 6.65 18.66 -2.59
CA VAL A 146 7.03 19.50 -1.44
C VAL A 146 8.31 18.93 -0.85
N GLY A 147 9.45 19.57 -1.14
CA GLY A 147 10.77 19.02 -0.78
C GLY A 147 11.00 17.67 -1.47
N ASN A 148 11.29 16.64 -0.67
CA ASN A 148 11.45 15.26 -1.15
C ASN A 148 10.15 14.44 -1.08
N GLU A 149 9.01 15.07 -0.77
CA GLU A 149 7.71 14.41 -0.61
C GLU A 149 6.73 14.83 -1.69
N TYR A 150 5.66 14.05 -1.86
CA TYR A 150 4.51 14.40 -2.69
C TYR A 150 3.27 14.47 -1.79
N LEU A 151 2.70 15.66 -1.68
CA LEU A 151 1.48 15.87 -0.90
C LEU A 151 0.26 15.87 -1.82
N PRO A 152 -0.89 15.33 -1.37
CA PRO A 152 -2.12 15.40 -2.15
C PRO A 152 -2.51 16.87 -2.39
N SER A 153 -2.81 17.20 -3.64
CA SER A 153 -3.26 18.55 -4.04
C SER A 153 -4.72 18.84 -3.67
N ILE A 154 -5.45 17.81 -3.24
CA ILE A 154 -6.77 17.94 -2.62
C ILE A 154 -6.53 18.63 -1.28
N ALA A 155 -6.66 19.95 -1.28
CA ALA A 155 -6.55 20.77 -0.09
C ALA A 155 -7.36 20.14 1.05
N ARG A 156 -6.75 20.09 2.25
CA ARG A 156 -7.41 19.72 3.51
C ARG A 156 -8.82 20.31 3.52
N ARG A 157 -9.82 19.45 3.39
CA ARG A 157 -11.19 19.76 3.78
C ARG A 157 -11.47 18.93 5.00
N ASP A 158 -11.52 19.64 6.11
CA ASP A 158 -11.65 19.16 7.47
C ASP A 158 -13.09 18.68 7.76
N GLU A 159 -13.72 17.94 6.85
CA GLU A 159 -15.13 17.55 6.94
C GLU A 159 -15.40 16.03 6.94
N TYR A 160 -14.37 15.20 6.82
CA TYR A 160 -14.52 13.76 7.03
C TYR A 160 -13.38 13.24 7.90
N GLY A 161 -13.73 12.89 9.14
CA GLY A 161 -12.82 12.47 10.21
C GLY A 161 -12.14 11.11 10.03
N ASP A 162 -11.84 10.68 8.80
CA ASP A 162 -11.15 9.43 8.52
C ASP A 162 -10.04 9.64 7.49
N VAL A 163 -8.79 9.63 7.94
CA VAL A 163 -7.62 9.61 7.07
C VAL A 163 -7.47 8.19 6.51
N PHE A 164 -7.89 7.97 5.26
CA PHE A 164 -7.59 6.73 4.55
C PHE A 164 -6.18 6.81 3.98
N LEU A 165 -5.25 6.08 4.59
CA LEU A 165 -3.93 5.82 4.02
C LEU A 165 -4.09 4.90 2.80
N VAL A 166 -3.94 5.44 1.59
CA VAL A 166 -3.83 4.62 0.38
C VAL A 166 -2.37 4.17 0.26
N VAL A 167 -2.05 2.98 0.75
CA VAL A 167 -0.77 2.34 0.48
C VAL A 167 -0.82 1.76 -0.94
N LEU A 168 -0.12 2.39 -1.88
CA LEU A 168 0.10 1.84 -3.21
C LEU A 168 1.36 0.95 -3.16
N PHE A 169 1.18 -0.37 -3.08
CA PHE A 169 2.27 -1.30 -3.35
C PHE A 169 2.45 -1.43 -4.87
N GLY A 170 3.50 -0.80 -5.40
CA GLY A 170 3.97 -1.04 -6.75
C GLY A 170 4.92 -2.23 -6.76
N VAL A 171 4.45 -3.40 -7.22
CA VAL A 171 5.35 -4.49 -7.65
C VAL A 171 5.41 -4.45 -9.17
N SER A 172 6.63 -4.39 -9.70
CA SER A 172 6.95 -4.28 -11.14
C SER A 172 6.30 -5.35 -12.03
N HIS A 173 5.78 -6.43 -11.46
CA HIS A 173 4.92 -7.38 -12.14
C HIS A 173 3.81 -7.82 -11.18
N MET A 174 2.56 -7.71 -11.61
CA MET A 174 1.32 -8.10 -10.91
C MET A 174 0.59 -6.95 -10.22
N TRP A 175 -0.28 -6.30 -11.01
CA TRP A 175 -1.25 -5.29 -10.59
C TRP A 175 -2.55 -5.98 -10.20
N ASP A 176 -2.69 -6.47 -8.96
CA ASP A 176 -4.00 -7.00 -8.55
C ASP A 176 -4.31 -6.97 -7.05
N SER A 177 -3.61 -6.18 -6.23
CA SER A 177 -4.05 -6.00 -4.84
C SER A 177 -3.52 -4.70 -4.21
N ALA A 178 -4.41 -3.73 -4.05
CA ALA A 178 -4.22 -2.62 -3.11
C ALA A 178 -4.98 -2.95 -1.82
N TYR A 179 -4.27 -3.40 -0.79
CA TYR A 179 -4.84 -3.65 0.54
C TYR A 179 -5.07 -2.31 1.26
N LEU A 180 -6.30 -2.07 1.71
CA LEU A 180 -6.61 -0.99 2.65
C LEU A 180 -6.60 -1.60 4.05
N ILE A 181 -5.65 -1.20 4.89
CA ILE A 181 -5.69 -1.53 6.32
C ILE A 181 -6.58 -0.48 6.99
N SER A 182 -7.70 -0.93 7.55
CA SER A 182 -8.57 -0.10 8.38
C SER A 182 -7.90 0.14 9.74
N LEU A 183 -7.24 1.29 9.92
CA LEU A 183 -6.64 1.72 11.18
C LEU A 183 -7.70 2.28 12.14
N ARG A 184 -8.72 1.47 12.48
CA ARG A 184 -9.80 1.87 13.41
C ARG A 184 -9.35 2.03 14.88
N SER A 185 -8.07 1.78 15.20
CA SER A 185 -7.55 1.90 16.57
C SER A 185 -6.38 2.87 16.72
N LEU A 186 -5.95 3.58 15.66
CA LEU A 186 -4.87 4.55 15.77
C LEU A 186 -5.37 5.90 15.27
N SER A 187 -5.55 6.81 16.23
CA SER A 187 -5.94 8.20 16.02
C SER A 187 -5.19 8.81 14.84
N SER A 188 -5.94 9.58 14.06
CA SER A 188 -5.58 10.39 12.90
C SER A 188 -4.08 10.75 12.79
N HIS A 189 -3.52 10.55 11.59
CA HIS A 189 -2.17 10.92 11.14
C HIS A 189 -1.07 9.88 11.39
N ILE A 190 -1.15 8.74 10.69
CA ILE A 190 -0.01 7.87 10.44
C ILE A 190 0.63 8.31 9.13
N TYR A 191 1.86 8.83 9.20
CA TYR A 191 2.70 9.04 8.04
C TYR A 191 3.55 7.78 7.85
N THR A 192 3.46 7.13 6.70
CA THR A 192 4.35 6.03 6.34
C THR A 192 5.55 6.60 5.61
N THR A 193 6.73 6.58 6.24
CA THR A 193 8.00 6.82 5.55
C THR A 193 8.67 5.48 5.28
N ALA A 194 8.62 5.02 4.04
CA ALA A 194 9.43 3.89 3.60
C ALA A 194 10.84 4.40 3.28
N THR A 195 11.76 4.36 4.25
CA THR A 195 13.17 4.68 3.98
C THR A 195 13.88 3.46 3.42
N LYS A 196 14.23 3.48 2.14
CA LYS A 196 15.18 2.54 1.53
C LYS A 196 16.57 2.85 2.09
N LYS A 197 17.16 1.94 2.87
CA LYS A 197 18.61 1.99 3.15
C LYS A 197 19.35 1.53 1.90
N GLU A 198 20.10 2.43 1.27
CA GLU A 198 21.08 2.07 0.26
C GLU A 198 22.25 1.32 0.93
N LYS A 199 22.73 0.27 0.25
CA LYS A 199 24.01 -0.39 0.55
C LYS A 199 25.10 0.22 -0.32
#